data_AF-A0A7R7IFR5-F1
#
_entry.id   AF-A0A7R7IFR5-F1
#
_cell.length_a   1.000
_cell.length_b   1.000
_cell.length_c   1.000
_cell.angle_alpha   90.00
_cell.angle_beta   90.00
_cell.angle_gamma   90.00
#
_symmetry.space_group_name_H-M   'P 1'
#
loop_
_entity.id
_entity.type
_entity.pdbx_description
1 polymer ?
#
loop_
_entity_poly.entity_id
_entity_poly.type
_entity_poly.pdbx_seq_one_letter_code
_entity_poly.pdbx_strand_id
1 'polypeptide(L)'
;MAGIKVTPEELSKQGGDVIGYAGEIKHSLDSLDKKVDAVIDAWDGLAQDGFFQEYEKLKKELDKFPDVVEGLGKQIKGAAEAFEKTDSELAKLFNK
;
A
#
# COMPACT_ATOMS: atom_id res chain seq x y z
N MET A 1 -25.75 18.04 9.07
CA MET A 1 -24.90 16.84 8.99
C MET A 1 -23.73 17.20 8.09
N ALA A 2 -22.49 17.08 8.56
CA ALA A 2 -21.34 17.25 7.67
C ALA A 2 -21.56 16.33 6.47
N GLY A 3 -21.48 16.86 5.25
CA GLY A 3 -21.81 16.13 4.04
C GLY A 3 -20.83 14.98 3.84
N ILE A 4 -21.15 13.82 4.40
CA ILE A 4 -20.43 12.57 4.18
C ILE A 4 -20.69 12.23 2.70
N LYS A 5 -19.73 12.57 1.84
CA LYS A 5 -19.82 12.31 0.39
C LYS A 5 -19.67 10.82 0.05
N VAL A 6 -19.22 9.99 1.00
CA VAL A 6 -18.86 8.58 0.83
C VAL A 6 -19.27 7.81 2.09
N THR A 7 -20.02 6.72 1.98
CA THR A 7 -20.47 5.92 3.14
C THR A 7 -19.29 5.22 3.82
N PRO A 8 -19.40 4.82 5.11
CA PRO A 8 -18.37 4.03 5.78
C PRO A 8 -18.02 2.75 5.00
N GLU A 9 -19.01 2.08 4.42
CA GLU A 9 -18.82 0.89 3.58
C GLU A 9 -17.96 1.18 2.36
N GLU A 10 -18.25 2.25 1.62
CA GLU A 10 -17.50 2.66 0.43
C GLU A 10 -16.07 3.08 0.81
N LEU A 11 -15.90 3.76 1.94
CA LEU A 11 -14.58 4.14 2.45
C LEU A 11 -13.76 2.90 2.88
N SER A 12 -14.40 1.92 3.53
CA SER A 12 -13.76 0.65 3.91
C SER A 12 -13.31 -0.15 2.67
N LYS A 13 -14.15 -0.18 1.63
CA LYS A 13 -13.81 -0.78 0.33
C LYS A 13 -12.59 -0.10 -0.30
N GLN A 14 -12.58 1.24 -0.37
CA GLN A 14 -11.45 1.99 -0.90
C GLN A 14 -10.16 1.73 -0.10
N GLY A 15 -10.24 1.63 1.22
CA GLY A 15 -9.10 1.22 2.05
C GLY A 15 -8.63 -0.20 1.76
N GLY A 16 -9.55 -1.11 1.41
CA GLY A 16 -9.25 -2.45 0.92
C GLY A 16 -8.50 -2.45 -0.41
N ASP A 17 -8.95 -1.65 -1.38
CA ASP A 17 -8.32 -1.50 -2.69
C ASP A 17 -6.88 -0.99 -2.55
N VAL A 18 -6.66 0.00 -1.67
CA VAL A 18 -5.32 0.53 -1.37
C VAL A 18 -4.40 -0.54 -0.77
N ILE A 19 -4.91 -1.39 0.14
CA ILE A 19 -4.14 -2.55 0.64
C ILE A 19 -3.82 -3.53 -0.51
N GLY A 20 -4.76 -3.71 -1.45
CA GLY A 20 -4.55 -4.50 -2.66
C GLY A 20 -3.34 -4.01 -3.48
N TYR A 21 -3.24 -2.69 -3.72
CA TYR A 21 -2.12 -2.10 -4.44
C TYR A 21 -0.77 -2.37 -3.77
N ALA A 22 -0.69 -2.41 -2.43
CA ALA A 22 0.54 -2.79 -1.73
C ALA A 22 1.01 -4.20 -2.12
N GLY A 23 0.08 -5.15 -2.27
CA GLY A 23 0.37 -6.50 -2.74
C GLY A 23 0.87 -6.55 -4.18
N GLU A 24 0.25 -5.78 -5.07
CA GLU A 24 0.65 -5.67 -6.48
C GLU A 24 2.05 -5.03 -6.65
N ILE A 25 2.35 -4.01 -5.84
CA ILE A 25 3.69 -3.40 -5.79
C ILE A 25 4.70 -4.45 -5.35
N LYS A 26 4.43 -5.19 -4.27
CA LYS A 26 5.33 -6.25 -3.77
C LYS A 26 5.63 -7.29 -4.84
N HIS A 27 4.61 -7.72 -5.60
CA HIS A 27 4.79 -8.66 -6.70
C HIS A 27 5.63 -8.08 -7.85
N SER A 28 5.43 -6.80 -8.15
CA SER A 28 6.20 -6.08 -9.18
C SER A 28 7.67 -5.92 -8.78
N LEU A 29 7.95 -5.65 -7.50
CA LEU A 29 9.31 -5.58 -6.97
C LEU A 29 10.04 -6.93 -7.00
N ASP A 30 9.36 -8.02 -6.63
CA ASP A 30 9.91 -9.39 -6.77
C ASP A 30 10.23 -9.73 -8.24
N SER A 31 9.37 -9.28 -9.17
CA SER A 31 9.61 -9.45 -10.60
C SER A 31 10.78 -8.60 -11.11
N LEU A 32 10.97 -7.41 -10.54
CA LEU A 32 12.10 -6.54 -10.84
C LEU A 32 13.41 -7.15 -10.35
N ASP A 33 13.44 -7.64 -9.11
CA ASP A 33 14.58 -8.35 -8.51
C ASP A 33 15.09 -9.47 -9.43
N LYS A 34 14.18 -10.38 -9.82
CA LYS A 34 14.53 -11.51 -10.71
C LYS A 34 15.11 -11.07 -12.05
N LYS A 35 14.61 -9.96 -12.61
CA LYS A 35 15.13 -9.43 -13.86
C LYS A 35 16.51 -8.81 -13.67
N VAL A 36 16.72 -8.11 -12.58
CA VAL A 36 18.02 -7.51 -12.26
C VAL A 36 19.06 -8.60 -12.04
N ASP A 37 18.74 -9.64 -11.28
CA ASP A 37 19.62 -10.81 -11.08
C ASP A 37 19.97 -11.46 -12.42
N ALA A 38 19.00 -11.67 -13.31
CA ALA A 38 19.26 -12.22 -14.64
C ALA A 38 20.15 -11.32 -15.52
N VAL A 39 20.03 -10.00 -15.41
CA VAL A 39 20.90 -9.05 -16.12
C VAL A 39 22.32 -9.09 -15.57
N ILE A 40 22.46 -9.19 -14.26
CA ILE A 40 23.75 -9.30 -13.56
C ILE A 40 24.45 -10.61 -13.93
N ASP A 41 23.73 -11.73 -13.97
CA ASP A 41 24.30 -13.02 -14.38
C ASP A 41 24.74 -13.06 -15.85
N ALA A 42 24.05 -12.31 -16.72
CA ALA A 42 24.35 -12.26 -18.14
C ALA A 42 25.47 -11.28 -18.51
N TRP A 43 25.83 -10.35 -17.62
CA TRP A 43 26.80 -9.29 -17.87
C TRP A 43 28.00 -9.44 -16.94
N ASP A 44 29.15 -9.85 -17.48
CA ASP A 44 30.41 -9.93 -16.74
C ASP A 44 31.24 -8.62 -16.87
N GLY A 45 31.60 -7.99 -15.75
CA GLY A 45 32.59 -6.90 -15.69
C GLY A 45 32.29 -5.77 -14.70
N LEU A 46 33.25 -4.88 -14.46
CA LEU A 46 33.19 -3.83 -13.42
C LEU A 46 31.97 -2.88 -13.46
N ALA A 47 31.31 -2.75 -14.60
CA ALA A 47 30.08 -1.96 -14.73
C ALA A 47 28.84 -2.66 -14.14
N GLN A 48 28.86 -3.99 -14.05
CA GLN A 48 27.88 -4.82 -13.35
C GLN A 48 27.85 -4.49 -11.86
N ASP A 49 29.02 -4.44 -11.21
CA ASP A 49 29.14 -4.13 -9.78
C ASP A 49 28.56 -2.74 -9.45
N GLY A 50 28.86 -1.74 -10.27
CA GLY A 50 28.35 -0.38 -10.09
C GLY A 50 26.83 -0.31 -10.22
N PHE A 51 26.27 -1.01 -11.22
CA PHE A 51 24.83 -1.11 -11.41
C PHE A 51 24.15 -1.85 -10.24
N PHE A 52 24.70 -2.98 -9.81
CA PHE A 52 24.15 -3.76 -8.70
C PHE A 52 24.15 -2.97 -7.39
N GLN A 53 25.23 -2.26 -7.08
CA GLN A 53 25.29 -1.41 -5.88
C GLN A 53 24.25 -0.29 -5.90
N GLU A 54 23.99 0.32 -7.06
CA GLU A 54 22.94 1.33 -7.17
C GLU A 54 21.56 0.71 -7.02
N TYR A 55 21.34 -0.46 -7.63
CA TYR A 55 20.10 -1.21 -7.48
C TYR A 55 19.83 -1.59 -6.02
N GLU A 56 20.81 -2.13 -5.29
CA GLU A 56 20.65 -2.49 -3.87
C GLU A 56 20.29 -1.30 -2.98
N LYS A 57 20.80 -0.10 -3.30
CA LYS A 57 20.42 1.12 -2.57
C LYS A 57 18.97 1.48 -2.83
N LEU A 58 18.56 1.49 -4.10
CA LEU A 58 17.18 1.80 -4.50
C LEU A 58 16.20 0.76 -3.95
N LYS A 59 16.56 -0.52 -4.01
CA LYS A 59 15.77 -1.64 -3.48
C LYS A 59 15.37 -1.43 -2.02
N LYS A 60 16.29 -0.97 -1.17
CA LYS A 60 15.99 -0.69 0.24
C LYS A 60 14.90 0.36 0.45
N GLU A 61 14.76 1.30 -0.47
CA GLU A 61 13.68 2.29 -0.43
C GLU A 61 12.38 1.71 -1.01
N LEU A 62 12.48 0.99 -2.12
CA LEU A 62 11.37 0.34 -2.79
C LEU A 62 10.70 -0.73 -1.90
N ASP A 63 11.48 -1.50 -1.12
CA ASP A 63 10.98 -2.53 -0.21
C ASP A 63 10.07 -1.95 0.89
N LYS A 64 10.25 -0.68 1.24
CA LYS A 64 9.41 0.01 2.25
C LYS A 64 8.11 0.55 1.64
N PHE A 65 8.07 0.73 0.33
CA PHE A 65 6.94 1.37 -0.33
C PHE A 65 5.63 0.57 -0.19
N PRO A 66 5.62 -0.78 -0.35
CA PRO A 66 4.45 -1.59 -0.03
C PRO A 66 3.91 -1.36 1.39
N ASP A 67 4.78 -1.29 2.39
CA ASP A 67 4.38 -1.10 3.79
C ASP A 67 3.71 0.26 4.02
N VAL A 68 4.23 1.31 3.36
CA VAL A 68 3.63 2.65 3.39
C VAL A 68 2.23 2.62 2.78
N VAL A 69 2.07 1.99 1.62
CA VAL A 69 0.77 1.87 0.94
C VAL A 69 -0.22 1.05 1.77
N GLU A 70 0.21 -0.06 2.36
CA GLU A 70 -0.62 -0.86 3.25
C GLU A 70 -1.04 -0.05 4.49
N GLY A 71 -0.12 0.74 5.07
CA GLY A 71 -0.39 1.65 6.17
C GLY A 71 -1.47 2.68 5.84
N LEU A 72 -1.43 3.27 4.65
CA LEU A 72 -2.47 4.20 4.18
C LEU A 72 -3.83 3.50 4.07
N GLY A 73 -3.89 2.31 3.50
CA GLY A 73 -5.12 1.55 3.40
C GLY A 73 -5.71 1.17 4.76
N LYS A 74 -4.87 0.82 5.74
CA LYS A 74 -5.28 0.60 7.14
C LYS A 74 -5.84 1.86 7.78
N GLN A 75 -5.23 3.03 7.55
CA GLN A 75 -5.75 4.31 8.06
C GLN A 75 -7.13 4.64 7.46
N ILE A 76 -7.32 4.39 6.17
CA ILE A 76 -8.61 4.59 5.50
C ILE A 76 -9.69 3.69 6.11
N LYS A 77 -9.38 2.40 6.34
CA LYS A 77 -10.31 1.48 7.03
C LYS A 77 -10.60 1.91 8.46
N GLY A 78 -9.59 2.34 9.22
CA GLY A 78 -9.80 2.85 10.57
C GLY A 78 -10.70 4.09 10.61
N ALA A 79 -10.59 4.98 9.61
CA ALA A 79 -11.51 6.10 9.47
C ALA A 79 -12.94 5.65 9.17
N ALA A 80 -13.14 4.64 8.32
CA ALA A 80 -14.45 4.06 8.06
C ALA A 80 -15.09 3.48 9.32
N GLU A 81 -14.34 2.70 10.11
CA GLU A 81 -14.81 2.14 11.39
C GLU A 81 -15.21 3.23 12.39
N ALA A 82 -14.43 4.31 12.47
CA ALA A 82 -14.75 5.44 13.35
C ALA A 82 -16.04 6.15 12.93
N PHE A 83 -16.27 6.32 11.62
CA PHE A 83 -17.52 6.90 11.12
C PHE A 83 -18.72 6.01 11.39
N GLU A 84 -18.63 4.71 11.12
CA GLU A 84 -19.69 3.74 11.37
C GLU A 84 -20.11 3.70 12.85
N LYS A 85 -19.12 3.71 13.75
CA LYS A 85 -19.37 3.75 15.19
C LYS A 85 -20.10 5.02 15.60
N THR A 86 -19.64 6.17 15.12
CA THR A 86 -20.25 7.47 15.41
C THR A 86 -21.70 7.51 14.91
N ASP A 87 -21.95 7.03 13.70
CA ASP A 87 -23.30 6.99 13.11
C ASP A 87 -24.23 6.06 13.90
N SER A 88 -23.75 4.88 14.27
CA SER A 88 -24.48 3.92 15.10
C SER A 88 -24.83 4.47 16.49
N GLU A 89 -23.94 5.25 17.10
CA GLU A 89 -24.20 5.92 18.39
C GLU A 89 -25.27 7.01 18.25
N LEU A 90 -25.22 7.82 17.19
CA LEU A 90 -26.22 8.84 16.91
C LEU A 90 -27.60 8.22 16.63
N ALA A 91 -27.67 7.15 15.83
CA ALA A 91 -28.93 6.45 15.54
C ALA A 91 -29.63 5.93 16.81
N LYS A 92 -28.87 5.44 17.80
CA LYS A 92 -29.40 5.01 19.11
C LYS A 92 -29.98 6.16 19.92
N LEU A 93 -29.43 7.37 19.80
CA LEU A 93 -29.92 8.56 20.50
C LEU A 93 -31.25 9.07 19.92
N PHE A 94 -31.44 8.95 18.59
CA PHE A 94 -32.68 9.40 17.92
C PHE A 94 -33.82 8.36 17.95
N ASN A 95 -33.51 7.08 18.13
CA ASN A 95 -34.52 6.01 18.30
C ASN A 95 -35.01 5.83 19.74
N LYS A 96 -34.85 6.86 20.60
CA LYS A 96 -35.26 6.86 22.00
C LYS A 96 -36.13 8.07 22.29
#